data_AF-A0A419HGZ3-F1
#
_entry.id   AF-A0A419HGZ3-F1
#
_cell.length_a   1.000
_cell.length_b   1.000
_cell.length_c   1.000
_cell.angle_alpha   90.00
_cell.angle_beta   90.00
_cell.angle_gamma   90.00
#
_symmetry.space_group_name_H-M   'P 1'
#
loop_
_entity.id
_entity.type
_entity.pdbx_description
1 polymer ?
#
loop_
_entity_poly.entity_id
_entity_poly.type
_entity_poly.pdbx_seq_one_letter_code
_entity_poly.pdbx_strand_id
1 'polypeptide(L)'
;MYPVDYGFLRDSTSADGAELDVFVGSATGAGVVGVLLTADLGKRDAEIKVLLDCTADEVRLAQRFLAEDLEIGGHLVSRGARS
;
A
#
# COMPACT_ATOMS: atom_id res chain seq x y z
N MET A 1 -4.78 13.03 7.08
CA MET A 1 -5.60 12.83 5.86
C MET A 1 -4.79 11.97 4.93
N TYR A 2 -5.37 10.97 4.28
CA TYR A 2 -4.64 10.11 3.34
C TYR A 2 -4.51 10.80 1.98
N PRO A 3 -3.38 10.63 1.26
CA PRO A 3 -3.15 11.30 -0.03
C PRO A 3 -3.83 10.58 -1.21
N VAL A 4 -4.30 9.35 -0.98
CA VAL A 4 -4.98 8.46 -1.93
C VAL A 4 -6.11 7.80 -1.15
N ASP A 5 -7.20 7.44 -1.81
CA ASP A 5 -8.30 6.72 -1.16
C ASP A 5 -7.76 5.45 -0.49
N TYR A 6 -8.27 5.14 0.70
CA TYR A 6 -7.72 4.12 1.57
C TYR A 6 -8.83 3.26 2.17
N GLY A 7 -8.58 1.96 2.25
CA GLY A 7 -9.51 1.00 2.84
C GLY A 7 -8.82 -0.32 3.17
N PHE A 8 -9.61 -1.36 3.32
CA PHE A 8 -9.15 -2.70 3.69
C PHE A 8 -9.90 -3.78 2.91
N LEU A 9 -9.23 -4.90 2.66
CA LEU A 9 -9.82 -6.06 2.01
C LEU A 9 -10.56 -6.90 3.04
N ARG A 10 -11.89 -6.97 2.91
CA ARG A 10 -12.71 -7.81 3.78
C ARG A 10 -12.35 -9.29 3.66
N ASP A 11 -12.50 -9.99 4.78
CA ASP A 11 -12.21 -11.43 4.90
C ASP A 11 -10.75 -11.79 4.55
N SER A 12 -9.83 -10.86 4.84
CA SER A 12 -8.38 -11.08 4.73
C SER A 12 -7.69 -10.98 6.09
N THR A 13 -6.42 -11.38 6.16
CA THR A 13 -5.64 -11.31 7.39
C THR A 13 -4.22 -10.83 7.10
N SER A 14 -3.83 -9.78 7.82
CA SER A 14 -2.51 -9.13 7.85
C SER A 14 -1.62 -9.76 8.95
N ALA A 15 -0.34 -9.37 9.00
CA ALA A 15 0.61 -9.86 9.99
C ALA A 15 0.22 -9.53 11.45
N ASP A 16 -0.53 -8.44 11.65
CA ASP A 16 -1.05 -8.00 12.96
C ASP A 16 -2.41 -8.65 13.32
N GLY A 17 -2.97 -9.47 12.43
CA GLY A 17 -4.27 -10.10 12.57
C GLY A 17 -5.46 -9.24 12.12
N ALA A 18 -5.24 -8.01 11.65
CA ALA A 18 -6.27 -7.16 11.05
C ALA A 18 -6.50 -7.51 9.56
N GLU A 19 -7.38 -6.77 8.89
CA GLU A 19 -7.59 -6.90 7.44
C GLU A 19 -6.44 -6.22 6.66
N LEU A 20 -6.15 -6.71 5.45
CA LEU A 20 -5.11 -6.13 4.61
C LEU A 20 -5.48 -4.73 4.14
N ASP A 21 -4.58 -3.79 4.38
CA ASP A 21 -4.69 -2.41 3.90
C ASP A 21 -4.59 -2.31 2.38
N VAL A 22 -5.37 -1.38 1.83
CA VAL A 22 -5.44 -1.09 0.40
C VAL A 22 -5.42 0.43 0.19
N PHE A 23 -4.51 0.90 -0.66
CA PHE A 23 -4.67 2.18 -1.35
C PHE A 23 -5.44 1.93 -2.65
N VAL A 24 -6.48 2.72 -2.88
CA VAL A 24 -7.35 2.66 -4.06
C VAL A 24 -7.07 3.90 -4.91
N GLY A 25 -6.53 3.68 -6.10
CA GLY A 25 -6.28 4.77 -7.04
C GLY A 25 -7.35 4.94 -8.11
N SER A 26 -7.07 5.87 -9.01
CA SER A 26 -7.99 6.30 -10.06
C SER A 26 -7.78 5.60 -11.42
N ALA A 27 -6.74 4.78 -11.57
CA ALA A 27 -6.46 4.00 -12.79
C ALA A 27 -7.34 2.75 -12.88
N THR A 28 -8.67 2.98 -12.95
CA THR A 28 -9.70 1.93 -12.93
C THR A 28 -9.38 0.79 -13.91
N GLY A 29 -9.32 -0.44 -13.41
CA GLY A 29 -9.08 -1.64 -14.20
C GLY A 29 -7.60 -2.02 -14.40
N ALA A 30 -6.66 -1.29 -13.80
CA ALA A 30 -5.25 -1.68 -13.78
C ALA A 30 -4.98 -2.92 -12.89
N GLY A 31 -5.92 -3.23 -12.00
CA GLY A 31 -5.85 -4.27 -10.99
C GLY A 31 -4.83 -3.93 -9.90
N VAL A 32 -4.28 -4.96 -9.26
CA VAL A 32 -3.16 -4.78 -8.34
C VAL A 32 -1.94 -4.31 -9.13
N VAL A 33 -1.40 -3.13 -8.83
CA VAL A 33 -0.22 -2.57 -9.52
C VAL A 33 1.08 -2.82 -8.76
N GLY A 34 0.98 -3.17 -7.48
CA GLY A 34 2.11 -3.49 -6.62
C GLY A 34 1.69 -3.54 -5.15
N VAL A 35 2.68 -3.58 -4.27
CA VAL A 35 2.51 -3.43 -2.83
C VAL A 35 3.57 -2.48 -2.26
N LEU A 36 3.26 -1.84 -1.13
CA LEU A 36 4.21 -1.13 -0.29
C LEU A 36 4.50 -1.96 0.95
N LEU A 37 5.79 -2.17 1.23
CA LEU A 37 6.25 -2.83 2.45
C LEU A 37 6.62 -1.77 3.48
N THR A 38 6.09 -1.92 4.69
CA THR A 38 6.43 -1.07 5.85
C THR A 38 7.19 -1.87 6.90
N ALA A 39 7.95 -1.16 7.72
CA ALA A 39 8.55 -1.67 8.94
C ALA A 39 8.35 -0.61 10.03
N ASP A 40 7.43 -0.87 10.96
CA ASP A 40 7.14 0.03 12.07
C ASP A 40 7.98 -0.40 13.28
N LEU A 41 9.00 0.40 13.61
CA LEU A 41 9.90 0.11 14.73
C LEU A 41 9.22 0.30 16.11
N GLY A 42 8.16 1.11 16.18
CA GLY A 42 7.37 1.33 17.38
C GLY A 42 6.52 0.10 17.71
N LYS A 43 5.84 -0.46 16.70
CA LYS A 43 5.04 -1.69 16.84
C LYS A 43 5.86 -2.97 16.77
N ARG A 44 7.07 -2.90 16.19
CA ARG A 44 7.96 -4.04 15.93
C ARG A 44 7.36 -5.06 14.96
N ASP A 45 6.68 -4.56 13.93
CA ASP A 45 6.07 -5.36 12.88
C ASP A 45 6.46 -4.87 11.48
N ALA A 46 6.02 -5.63 10.49
CA ALA A 46 6.07 -5.27 9.09
C ALA A 46 4.70 -5.56 8.47
N GLU A 47 4.22 -4.63 7.65
CA GLU A 47 2.94 -4.78 6.97
C GLU A 47 3.12 -4.68 5.46
N ILE A 48 2.14 -5.25 4.75
CA ILE A 48 2.00 -5.15 3.30
C ILE A 48 0.74 -4.34 3.03
N LYS A 49 0.88 -3.27 2.26
CA LYS A 49 -0.25 -2.43 1.81
C LYS A 49 -0.41 -2.59 0.31
N VAL A 50 -1.58 -3.03 -0.13
CA VAL A 50 -1.86 -3.30 -1.55
C VAL A 50 -2.13 -1.99 -2.29
N LEU A 51 -1.59 -1.87 -3.50
CA LEU A 51 -1.86 -0.76 -4.41
C LEU A 51 -2.84 -1.25 -5.48
N LEU A 52 -4.12 -0.92 -5.32
CA LEU A 52 -5.19 -1.29 -6.26
C LEU A 52 -5.51 -0.11 -7.16
N ASP A 53 -5.47 -0.32 -8.48
CA ASP A 53 -5.83 0.68 -9.48
C ASP A 53 -5.07 2.03 -9.32
N CYS A 54 -3.88 2.02 -8.72
CA CYS A 54 -3.07 3.22 -8.56
C CYS A 54 -2.35 3.62 -9.86
N THR A 55 -2.48 4.88 -10.23
CA THR A 55 -1.59 5.55 -11.17
C THR A 55 -0.16 5.60 -10.60
N ALA A 56 0.84 5.80 -11.46
CA ALA A 56 2.23 5.96 -11.01
C ALA A 56 2.39 7.12 -10.01
N ASP A 57 1.57 8.16 -10.11
CA ASP A 57 1.62 9.35 -9.26
C ASP A 57 1.03 9.05 -7.87
N GLU A 58 -0.11 8.36 -7.83
CA GLU A 58 -0.72 7.87 -6.58
C GLU A 58 0.19 6.89 -5.84
N VAL A 59 0.88 6.00 -6.56
CA VAL A 59 1.89 5.12 -5.96
C VAL A 59 2.98 5.93 -5.26
N ARG A 60 3.48 7.00 -5.90
CA ARG A 60 4.50 7.87 -5.30
C ARG A 60 3.95 8.66 -4.10
N LEU A 61 2.70 9.10 -4.17
CA LEU A 61 2.04 9.78 -3.05
C LEU A 61 1.87 8.87 -1.84
N ALA A 62 1.36 7.65 -2.04
CA ALA A 62 1.22 6.65 -0.98
C ALA A 62 2.59 6.28 -0.39
N GLN A 63 3.60 6.04 -1.23
CA GLN A 63 4.97 5.75 -0.79
C GLN A 63 5.56 6.87 0.07
N ARG A 64 5.45 8.13 -0.38
CA ARG A 64 5.95 9.28 0.39
C ARG A 64 5.22 9.45 1.71
N PHE A 65 3.90 9.25 1.73
CA PHE A 65 3.13 9.33 2.97
C PHE A 65 3.60 8.30 4.01
N LEU A 66 3.85 7.05 3.59
CA LEU A 66 4.40 6.03 4.50
C LEU A 66 5.82 6.37 4.98
N ALA A 67 6.64 6.97 4.12
CA ALA A 67 8.06 7.22 4.39
C ALA A 67 8.31 8.50 5.19
N GLU A 68 7.58 9.57 4.88
CA GLU A 68 7.81 10.92 5.39
C GLU A 68 6.80 11.32 6.46
N ASP A 69 5.52 10.96 6.29
CA ASP A 69 4.46 11.40 7.21
C ASP A 69 4.23 10.40 8.34
N LEU A 70 4.34 9.10 8.05
CA LEU A 70 4.22 8.02 9.05
C LEU A 70 5.56 7.46 9.52
N GLU A 71 6.65 7.71 8.79
CA GLU A 71 8.00 7.24 9.11
C GLU A 71 8.11 5.71 9.30
N ILE A 72 7.27 4.93 8.61
CA ILE A 72 7.23 3.44 8.66
C ILE A 72 7.79 2.78 7.39
N GLY A 73 8.51 3.51 6.55
CA GLY A 73 9.09 2.99 5.31
C GLY A 73 8.16 3.15 4.11
N GLY A 74 7.88 2.08 3.37
CA GLY A 74 7.14 2.16 2.10
C GLY A 74 7.97 1.70 0.89
N HIS A 75 8.70 0.58 1.03
CA HIS A 75 9.43 0.01 -0.10
C HIS A 75 8.44 -0.52 -1.15
N LEU A 76 8.54 -0.02 -2.38
CA LEU A 76 7.67 -0.42 -3.48
C LEU A 76 8.12 -1.74 -4.11
N VAL A 77 7.20 -2.71 -4.16
CA VAL A 77 7.33 -3.91 -4.98
C VAL A 77 6.28 -3.85 -6.10
N SER A 78 6.72 -3.50 -7.30
CA SER A 78 5.83 -3.35 -8.47
C SER A 78 5.40 -4.70 -9.04
N ARG A 79 4.15 -4.78 -9.53
CA ARG A 79 3.70 -5.93 -10.32
C ARG A 79 4.50 -5.99 -11.62
N GLY A 80 5.12 -7.14 -11.89
CA GLY A 80 5.82 -7.38 -13.16
C GLY A 80 4.89 -7.29 -14.38
N ALA A 81 5.43 -6.91 -15.54
CA ALA A 81 4.72 -7.00 -16.80
C ALA A 81 4.36 -8.48 -17.07
N ARG A 82 3.10 -8.74 -17.47
CA ARG A 82 2.72 -10.08 -17.94
C ARG A 82 3.38 -10.28 -19.31
N SER A 83 4.20 -11.33 -19.42
CA SER A 83 4.76 -11.83 -20.68
C SER A 83 3.68 -12.41 -21.58
#